data_AF-A0A3R9X3Y7-F1
#
_entry.id   AF-A0A3R9X3Y7-F1
#
_cell.length_a   1.000
_cell.length_b   1.000
_cell.length_c   1.000
_cell.angle_alpha   90.00
_cell.angle_beta   90.00
_cell.angle_gamma   90.00
#
_symmetry.space_group_name_H-M   'P 1'
#
loop_
_entity.id
_entity.type
_entity.pdbx_description
1 polymer ?
#
loop_
_entity_poly.entity_id
_entity_poly.type
_entity_poly.pdbx_seq_one_letter_code
_entity_poly.pdbx_strand_id
1 'polypeptide(L)'
;MNPAGAARFAVVGNPDNRRTAFLQAALRAAGLPAARVVPWLDVLAGTARFHPGETVRIDSPGEDPQVDRIMRGAAEPTRVEGGVRWYRAFRAAVERIAHDVRAAGGRLLADPAELAVLFDKRLCHAALDRAGIPVPPSPT
;
A
#
# COMPACT_ATOMS: atom_id res chain seq x y z
N MET A 1 -0.55 -33.35 -12.83
CA MET A 1 -0.17 -31.92 -12.83
C MET A 1 -0.80 -31.32 -11.58
N ASN A 2 -0.02 -31.20 -10.50
CA ASN A 2 -0.50 -30.63 -9.24
C ASN A 2 -0.92 -29.19 -9.54
N PRO A 3 -2.14 -28.71 -9.23
CA PRO A 3 -2.41 -27.29 -9.36
C PRO A 3 -1.42 -26.63 -8.41
N ALA A 4 -0.44 -25.92 -8.97
CA ALA A 4 0.45 -25.08 -8.18
C ALA A 4 -0.44 -24.32 -7.19
N GLY A 5 -0.19 -24.50 -5.89
CA GLY A 5 -1.12 -24.10 -4.82
C GLY A 5 -1.73 -22.75 -5.13
N ALA A 6 -3.06 -22.70 -5.22
CA ALA A 6 -3.79 -21.56 -5.76
C ALA A 6 -3.23 -20.24 -5.21
N ALA A 7 -2.93 -19.29 -6.10
CA ALA A 7 -2.33 -18.02 -5.73
C ALA A 7 -3.15 -17.35 -4.61
N ARG A 8 -2.50 -17.12 -3.46
CA ARG A 8 -3.13 -16.50 -2.30
C ARG A 8 -2.90 -15.00 -2.37
N PHE A 9 -3.95 -14.24 -2.62
CA PHE A 9 -3.87 -12.78 -2.64
C PHE A 9 -4.31 -12.19 -1.31
N ALA A 10 -3.60 -11.15 -0.88
CA ALA A 10 -4.06 -10.27 0.19
C ALA A 10 -3.97 -8.81 -0.27
N VAL A 11 -4.83 -7.96 0.26
CA VAL A 11 -4.81 -6.52 0.03
C VAL A 11 -4.85 -5.80 1.36
N VAL A 12 -3.82 -4.99 1.63
CA VAL A 12 -3.90 -3.99 2.69
C VAL A 12 -4.71 -2.82 2.16
N GLY A 13 -5.91 -2.62 2.67
CA GLY A 13 -6.85 -1.64 2.14
C GLY A 13 -8.03 -1.39 3.08
N ASN A 14 -8.70 -0.26 2.88
CA ASN A 14 -9.92 0.06 3.61
C ASN A 14 -11.07 -0.81 3.04
N PRO A 15 -11.77 -1.63 3.87
CA PRO A 15 -12.74 -2.61 3.38
C PRO A 15 -13.84 -2.01 2.50
N ASP A 16 -14.35 -0.84 2.88
CA ASP A 16 -15.44 -0.16 2.18
C ASP A 16 -14.96 0.74 1.02
N ASN A 17 -13.66 0.75 0.72
CA ASN A 17 -13.11 1.60 -0.32
C ASN A 17 -13.27 0.99 -1.72
N ARG A 18 -13.60 1.85 -2.69
CA ARG A 18 -13.74 1.45 -4.10
C ARG A 18 -12.52 0.74 -4.67
N ARG A 19 -11.30 1.07 -4.24
CA ARG A 19 -10.05 0.43 -4.73
C ARG A 19 -10.02 -1.05 -4.34
N THR A 20 -10.35 -1.35 -3.09
CA THR A 20 -10.51 -2.72 -2.59
C THR A 20 -11.58 -3.45 -3.39
N ALA A 21 -12.75 -2.83 -3.60
CA ALA A 21 -13.84 -3.42 -4.36
C ALA A 21 -13.46 -3.72 -5.83
N PHE A 22 -12.73 -2.83 -6.48
CA PHE A 22 -12.26 -3.02 -7.86
C PHE A 22 -11.22 -4.13 -7.98
N LEU A 23 -10.32 -4.28 -7.00
CA LEU A 23 -9.41 -5.43 -6.98
C LEU A 23 -10.19 -6.75 -6.89
N GLN A 24 -11.18 -6.83 -6.00
CA GLN A 24 -12.02 -8.03 -5.88
C GLN A 24 -12.77 -8.33 -7.18
N ALA A 25 -13.28 -7.31 -7.85
CA ALA A 25 -13.93 -7.45 -9.15
C ALA A 25 -12.96 -7.96 -10.22
N ALA A 26 -11.73 -7.43 -10.26
CA ALA A 26 -10.70 -7.86 -11.20
C ALA A 26 -10.29 -9.33 -10.97
N LEU A 27 -10.11 -9.73 -9.71
CA LEU A 27 -9.80 -11.14 -9.37
C LEU A 27 -10.92 -12.07 -9.82
N ARG A 28 -12.18 -11.72 -9.55
CA ARG A 28 -13.34 -12.49 -10.02
C ARG A 28 -13.39 -12.59 -11.55
N ALA A 29 -13.19 -11.47 -12.25
CA ALA A 29 -13.19 -11.44 -13.72
C ALA A 29 -12.06 -12.30 -14.31
N ALA A 30 -10.93 -12.41 -13.61
CA ALA A 30 -9.81 -13.26 -13.98
C ALA A 30 -9.96 -14.74 -13.55
N GLY A 31 -11.07 -15.12 -12.91
CA GLY A 31 -11.28 -16.48 -12.39
C GLY A 31 -10.36 -16.84 -11.21
N LEU A 32 -9.84 -15.83 -10.50
CA LEU A 32 -8.94 -15.99 -9.36
C LEU A 32 -9.71 -15.93 -8.03
N PRO A 33 -9.19 -16.54 -6.95
CA PRO A 33 -9.76 -16.39 -5.62
C PRO A 33 -9.79 -14.93 -5.17
N ALA A 34 -10.80 -14.57 -4.38
CA ALA A 34 -10.88 -13.26 -3.74
C ALA A 34 -9.65 -12.99 -2.88
N ALA A 35 -9.17 -11.75 -2.88
CA ALA A 35 -8.09 -11.36 -1.99
C ALA A 35 -8.61 -11.28 -0.56
N ARG A 36 -7.82 -11.74 0.40
CA ARG A 36 -8.08 -11.44 1.81
C ARG A 36 -7.85 -9.96 2.05
N VAL A 37 -8.83 -9.27 2.64
CA VAL A 37 -8.67 -7.86 3.01
C VAL A 37 -7.97 -7.78 4.36
N VAL A 38 -6.94 -6.95 4.44
CA VAL A 38 -6.21 -6.58 5.65
C VAL A 38 -6.49 -5.10 5.91
N PRO A 39 -7.39 -4.76 6.85
CA PRO A 39 -7.74 -3.37 7.13
C PRO A 39 -6.53 -2.53 7.55
N TRP A 40 -6.46 -1.29 7.08
CA TRP A 40 -5.45 -0.33 7.55
C TRP A 40 -5.53 -0.07 9.05
N LEU A 41 -6.73 -0.14 9.64
CA LEU A 41 -6.91 -0.02 11.09
C LEU A 41 -6.17 -1.13 11.84
N ASP A 42 -6.19 -2.36 11.34
CA ASP A 42 -5.47 -3.49 11.95
C ASP A 42 -3.95 -3.32 11.81
N VAL A 43 -3.48 -2.78 10.68
CA VAL A 43 -2.06 -2.45 10.48
C VAL A 43 -1.61 -1.39 11.47
N LEU A 44 -2.42 -0.34 11.66
CA LEU A 44 -2.12 0.76 12.58
C LEU A 44 -2.21 0.33 14.04
N ALA A 45 -3.06 -0.64 14.35
CA ALA A 45 -3.18 -1.24 15.68
C ALA A 45 -2.11 -2.32 15.98
N GLY A 46 -1.33 -2.76 14.97
CA GLY A 46 -0.35 -3.85 15.12
C GLY A 46 -0.97 -5.25 15.19
N THR A 47 -2.25 -5.38 14.84
CA THR A 47 -3.01 -6.63 14.87
C THR A 47 -3.07 -7.33 13.51
N ALA A 48 -2.66 -6.65 12.43
CA ALA A 48 -2.57 -7.24 11.10
C ALA A 48 -1.67 -8.49 11.07
N ARG A 49 -2.07 -9.48 10.26
CA ARG A 49 -1.33 -10.73 10.04
C ARG A 49 -1.30 -11.08 8.55
N PHE A 50 -0.23 -11.74 8.13
CA PHE A 50 -0.03 -12.24 6.77
C PHE A 50 0.17 -13.76 6.79
N HIS A 51 -0.42 -14.44 5.81
CA HIS A 51 -0.30 -15.90 5.71
C HIS A 51 0.88 -16.30 4.82
N PRO A 52 1.42 -17.52 5.00
CA PRO A 52 2.51 -18.00 4.18
C PRO A 52 2.21 -18.01 2.68
N GLY A 53 3.17 -17.52 1.90
CA GLY A 53 3.10 -17.49 0.44
C GLY A 53 2.09 -16.50 -0.15
N GLU A 54 1.53 -15.58 0.64
CA GLU A 54 0.63 -14.54 0.13
C GLU A 54 1.35 -13.56 -0.80
N THR A 55 0.69 -13.20 -1.91
CA THR A 55 1.04 -12.04 -2.73
C THR A 55 0.20 -10.86 -2.24
N VAL A 56 0.87 -9.84 -1.69
CA VAL A 56 0.23 -8.74 -0.98
C VAL A 56 0.27 -7.46 -1.79
N ARG A 57 -0.90 -6.89 -2.04
CA ARG A 57 -1.08 -5.53 -2.56
C ARG A 57 -1.23 -4.55 -1.38
N ILE A 58 -0.64 -3.37 -1.48
CA ILE A 58 -0.92 -2.27 -0.55
C ILE A 58 -1.68 -1.19 -1.31
N ASP A 59 -2.92 -0.93 -0.93
CA ASP A 59 -3.70 0.21 -1.41
C ASP A 59 -3.48 1.44 -0.51
N SER A 60 -3.78 2.62 -1.06
CA SER A 60 -3.70 3.88 -0.32
C SER A 60 -4.58 3.85 0.94
N PRO A 61 -4.10 4.36 2.09
CA PRO A 61 -4.88 4.45 3.33
C PRO A 61 -5.96 5.55 3.32
N GLY A 62 -6.03 6.36 2.26
CA GLY A 62 -6.94 7.50 2.17
C GLY A 62 -8.44 7.14 2.11
N GLU A 63 -9.27 8.18 2.21
CA GLU A 63 -10.75 8.09 2.19
C GLU A 63 -11.35 7.32 3.38
N ASP A 64 -10.58 7.13 4.45
CA ASP A 64 -11.04 6.68 5.77
C ASP A 64 -10.65 7.74 6.82
N PRO A 65 -11.64 8.44 7.43
CA PRO A 65 -11.36 9.51 8.40
C PRO A 65 -10.64 9.02 9.66
N GLN A 66 -10.85 7.78 10.09
CA GLN A 66 -10.23 7.23 11.29
C GLN A 66 -8.75 6.90 11.03
N VAL A 67 -8.45 6.28 9.89
CA VAL A 67 -7.07 6.02 9.44
C VAL A 67 -6.31 7.34 9.29
N ASP A 68 -6.91 8.34 8.64
CA ASP A 68 -6.29 9.66 8.46
C ASP A 68 -6.02 10.36 9.80
N ARG A 69 -6.99 10.33 10.73
CA ARG A 69 -6.83 10.88 12.09
C ARG A 69 -5.67 10.23 12.84
N ILE A 70 -5.54 8.90 12.81
CA ILE A 70 -4.44 8.18 13.48
C ILE A 70 -3.09 8.57 12.87
N MET A 71 -2.99 8.59 11.54
CA MET A 71 -1.75 8.93 10.83
C MET A 71 -1.34 10.40 10.98
N ARG A 72 -2.30 11.34 11.04
CA ARG A 72 -2.02 12.77 11.27
C ARG A 72 -1.85 13.14 12.74
N GLY A 73 -2.48 12.40 13.66
CA GLY A 73 -2.43 12.68 15.09
C GLY A 73 -3.16 13.96 15.49
N ALA A 74 -3.93 14.54 14.57
CA ALA A 74 -4.76 15.72 14.78
C ALA A 74 -6.23 15.31 14.75
N ALA A 75 -7.07 16.00 15.52
CA ALA A 75 -8.50 15.67 15.65
C ALA A 75 -9.30 15.93 14.35
N GLU A 76 -8.87 16.90 13.52
CA GLU A 76 -9.61 17.40 12.36
C GLU A 76 -8.98 16.98 11.02
N PRO A 77 -9.66 16.13 10.20
CA PRO A 77 -9.16 15.66 8.90
C PRO A 77 -9.00 16.75 7.82
N THR A 78 -9.61 17.91 8.01
CA THR A 78 -9.63 19.01 7.03
C THR A 78 -8.49 20.01 7.20
N ARG A 79 -7.66 19.86 8.24
CA ARG A 79 -6.48 20.72 8.45
C ARG A 79 -5.34 20.28 7.52
N VAL A 80 -4.74 21.22 6.79
CA VAL A 80 -3.59 20.97 5.89
C VAL A 80 -2.32 20.59 6.69
N GLU A 81 -2.33 20.80 7.99
CA GLU A 81 -1.27 20.40 8.92
C GLU A 81 -1.14 18.87 9.03
N GLY A 82 0.02 18.41 9.50
CA GLY A 82 0.26 16.98 9.77
C GLY A 82 0.68 16.14 8.56
N GLY A 83 0.87 16.72 7.38
CA GLY A 83 1.35 15.98 6.19
C GLY A 83 2.69 15.25 6.40
N VAL A 84 3.64 15.87 7.12
CA VAL A 84 4.93 15.22 7.46
C VAL A 84 4.71 14.04 8.41
N ARG A 85 3.84 14.18 9.41
CA ARG A 85 3.54 13.09 10.35
C ARG A 85 2.81 11.96 9.64
N TRP A 86 1.83 12.28 8.81
CA TRP A 86 1.11 11.32 7.97
C TRP A 86 2.08 10.54 7.09
N TYR A 87 2.98 11.23 6.38
CA TYR A 87 3.97 10.59 5.51
C TYR A 87 4.89 9.65 6.28
N ARG A 88 5.43 10.10 7.43
CA ARG A 88 6.25 9.26 8.31
C ARG A 88 5.49 8.05 8.84
N ALA A 89 4.24 8.23 9.27
CA ALA A 89 3.40 7.15 9.78
C ALA A 89 3.08 6.12 8.68
N PHE A 90 2.76 6.60 7.47
CA PHE A 90 2.50 5.75 6.32
C PHE A 90 3.75 4.96 5.90
N ARG A 91 4.91 5.62 5.75
CA ARG A 91 6.20 4.98 5.46
C ARG A 91 6.53 3.89 6.48
N ALA A 92 6.45 4.21 7.76
CA ALA A 92 6.74 3.26 8.84
C ALA A 92 5.75 2.07 8.84
N ALA A 93 4.47 2.31 8.52
CA ALA A 93 3.49 1.24 8.41
C ALA A 93 3.77 0.31 7.22
N VAL A 94 4.14 0.86 6.06
CA VAL A 94 4.51 0.06 4.89
C VAL A 94 5.79 -0.72 5.11
N GLU A 95 6.78 -0.15 5.79
CA GLU A 95 8.00 -0.86 6.19
C GLU A 95 7.69 -2.05 7.12
N ARG A 96 6.78 -1.88 8.10
CA ARG A 96 6.30 -2.98 8.96
C ARG A 96 5.55 -4.06 8.18
N ILE A 97 4.61 -3.67 7.31
CA ILE A 97 3.92 -4.62 6.42
C ILE A 97 4.93 -5.44 5.62
N ALA A 98 5.95 -4.78 5.06
CA ALA A 98 6.96 -5.46 4.28
C ALA A 98 7.81 -6.44 5.08
N HIS A 99 8.15 -6.07 6.31
CA HIS A 99 8.81 -6.98 7.24
C HIS A 99 7.94 -8.22 7.49
N ASP A 100 6.68 -8.03 7.89
CA ASP A 100 5.78 -9.11 8.28
C ASP A 100 5.44 -10.05 7.10
N VAL A 101 5.22 -9.48 5.91
CA VAL A 101 4.97 -10.26 4.68
C VAL A 101 6.19 -11.13 4.34
N ARG A 102 7.40 -10.58 4.40
CA ARG A 102 8.63 -11.32 4.10
C ARG A 102 8.90 -12.39 5.17
N ALA A 103 8.67 -12.08 6.44
CA ALA A 103 8.80 -13.03 7.54
C ALA A 103 7.86 -14.23 7.39
N ALA A 104 6.65 -14.02 6.84
CA ALA A 104 5.73 -15.09 6.49
C ALA A 104 6.11 -15.86 5.20
N GLY A 105 7.16 -15.47 4.47
CA GLY A 105 7.51 -16.05 3.16
C GLY A 105 6.57 -15.60 2.04
N GLY A 106 5.84 -14.51 2.24
CA GLY A 106 5.05 -13.85 1.21
C GLY A 106 5.87 -12.86 0.39
N ARG A 107 5.21 -12.22 -0.59
CA ARG A 107 5.79 -11.17 -1.43
C ARG A 107 4.85 -9.99 -1.58
N LEU A 108 5.41 -8.80 -1.79
CA LEU A 108 4.65 -7.59 -2.10
C LEU A 108 4.58 -7.39 -3.62
N LEU A 109 3.46 -6.86 -4.10
CA LEU A 109 3.28 -6.51 -5.52
C LEU A 109 4.05 -5.25 -5.94
N ALA A 110 4.41 -4.39 -5.00
CA ALA A 110 5.19 -3.19 -5.22
C ALA A 110 6.31 -3.13 -4.19
N ASP A 111 7.45 -2.54 -4.55
CA ASP A 111 8.56 -2.38 -3.61
C ASP A 111 8.25 -1.22 -2.63
N PRO A 112 8.20 -1.48 -1.31
CA PRO A 112 8.09 -0.45 -0.27
C PRO A 112 9.06 0.70 -0.40
N ALA A 113 10.28 0.44 -0.89
CA ALA A 113 11.32 1.45 -1.03
C ALA A 113 10.95 2.51 -2.08
N GLU A 114 10.22 2.13 -3.14
CA GLU A 114 9.80 3.03 -4.22
C GLU A 114 8.83 4.10 -3.73
N LEU A 115 8.13 3.90 -2.60
CA LEU A 115 7.20 4.90 -2.09
C LEU A 115 7.86 6.27 -1.83
N ALA A 116 9.09 6.32 -1.31
CA ALA A 116 9.74 7.63 -1.12
C ALA A 116 9.99 8.33 -2.46
N VAL A 117 10.40 7.56 -3.47
CA VAL A 117 10.64 8.08 -4.82
C VAL A 117 9.33 8.61 -5.41
N LEU A 118 8.24 7.85 -5.29
CA LEU A 118 6.94 8.25 -5.84
C LEU A 118 6.32 9.46 -5.15
N PHE A 119 6.59 9.68 -3.85
CA PHE A 119 6.13 10.86 -3.11
C PHE A 119 6.96 12.12 -3.40
N ASP A 120 8.24 11.97 -3.70
CA ASP A 120 9.14 13.08 -3.98
C ASP A 120 9.27 13.30 -5.50
N LYS A 121 8.64 14.37 -5.98
CA LYS A 121 8.65 14.72 -7.41
C LYS A 121 10.07 14.89 -7.97
N ARG A 122 11.02 15.39 -7.18
CA ARG A 122 12.40 15.59 -7.62
C ARG A 122 13.10 14.24 -7.75
N LEU A 123 12.94 13.35 -6.78
CA LEU A 123 13.51 12.00 -6.84
C LEU A 123 12.89 11.17 -7.96
N CYS A 124 11.56 11.23 -8.14
CA CYS A 124 10.87 10.57 -9.23
C CYS A 124 11.35 11.07 -10.60
N HIS A 125 11.42 12.39 -10.78
CA HIS A 125 11.91 13.01 -12.00
C HIS A 125 13.33 12.56 -12.34
N ALA A 126 14.26 12.62 -11.38
CA ALA A 126 15.63 12.15 -11.55
C ALA A 126 15.76 10.63 -11.76
N ALA A 127 14.82 9.83 -11.24
CA ALA A 127 14.79 8.39 -11.49
C ALA A 127 14.33 8.07 -12.93
N LEU A 128 13.31 8.76 -13.42
CA LEU A 128 12.80 8.62 -14.78
C LEU A 128 13.81 9.11 -15.83
N ASP A 129 14.42 10.27 -15.59
CA ASP A 129 15.44 10.85 -16.47
C ASP A 129 16.66 9.92 -16.62
N ARG A 130 17.18 9.39 -15.50
CA ARG A 130 18.27 8.39 -15.52
C ARG A 130 17.91 7.11 -16.25
N ALA A 131 16.62 6.75 -16.30
CA ALA A 131 16.13 5.60 -17.06
C ALA A 131 15.89 5.93 -18.55
N GLY A 132 16.18 7.15 -19.00
CA GLY A 132 15.93 7.60 -20.37
C GLY A 132 14.45 7.83 -20.69
N ILE A 133 13.59 7.93 -19.67
CA ILE A 133 12.17 8.23 -19.87
C ILE A 133 11.98 9.75 -19.98
N PRO A 134 11.37 10.26 -21.07
CA PRO A 134 11.12 11.68 -21.22
C PRO A 134 10.31 12.26 -20.06
N VAL A 135 10.82 13.33 -19.46
CA VAL A 135 10.17 14.07 -18.38
C VAL A 135 10.05 15.55 -18.75
N PRO A 136 8.97 16.25 -18.35
CA PRO A 136 8.86 17.69 -18.57
C PRO A 136 10.02 18.46 -17.91
N PRO A 137 10.42 19.61 -18.45
CA PRO A 137 11.37 20.50 -17.78
C PRO A 137 10.90 20.81 -16.36
N SER A 138 11.77 20.59 -15.37
CA SER A 138 11.52 20.95 -13.97
C SER A 138 12.46 22.09 -13.58
N PRO A 139 11.98 23.14 -12.90
CA PRO A 139 12.82 24.24 -12.43
C PRO A 139 13.67 23.87 -11.19
N THR A 140 13.58 22.64 -10.71
CA THR A 140 14.10 22.15 -9.43
C THR A 140 15.38 21.37 -9.52
#